data_AF-X6ND97-F1
#
_entry.id   AF-X6ND97-F1
#
_cell.length_a   1.000
_cell.length_b   1.000
_cell.length_c   1.000
_cell.angle_alpha   90.00
_cell.angle_beta   90.00
_cell.angle_gamma   90.00
#
_symmetry.space_group_name_H-M   'P 1'
#
loop_
_entity.id
_entity.type
_entity.pdbx_description
1 polymer ?
#
loop_
_entity_poly.entity_id
_entity_poly.type
_entity_poly.pdbx_seq_one_letter_code
_entity_poly.pdbx_strand_id
1 'polypeptide(L)'
;RSSAEKKKGARSGNNNEKQGERDEKERMKTWTSKYTAKVMDKSREREEELWNESNLEQLYQLNMISTEEYEQRKLKLVDHITGTKINQSTKNQVHRNFSKPNEKRVLGDIEIIKEIPKWETVAKERAICHSCRIVDNKEVWTQETRTVQISPNPFDHGSLRLVIANFAVTPTHVAKIAIDPCEEWKSYFQDVAMQKHAQRFAEEFNKKGVPKKIGFLDCWVYELVDRTPSMLFR
;
A
#
# COMPACT_ATOMS: atom_id res chain seq x y z
N ARG A 1 -71.78 48.60 16.12
CA ARG A 1 -72.51 47.40 16.56
C ARG A 1 -72.01 46.20 15.75
N SER A 2 -71.73 45.11 16.45
CA SER A 2 -71.54 43.73 15.99
C SER A 2 -70.16 43.27 15.47
N SER A 3 -69.65 42.30 16.23
CA SER A 3 -68.45 41.46 16.12
C SER A 3 -68.52 40.38 15.03
N ALA A 4 -67.35 39.84 14.67
CA ALA A 4 -67.02 38.40 14.49
C ALA A 4 -65.57 38.31 13.92
N GLU A 5 -64.53 37.93 14.65
CA GLU A 5 -64.13 36.62 15.20
C GLU A 5 -63.46 35.64 14.20
N LYS A 6 -62.16 35.39 14.47
CA LYS A 6 -61.28 34.22 14.22
C LYS A 6 -61.24 33.52 12.85
N LYS A 7 -60.00 33.36 12.33
CA LYS A 7 -59.25 32.07 12.32
C LYS A 7 -57.80 32.29 11.85
N LYS A 8 -56.84 32.23 12.79
CA LYS A 8 -55.43 31.95 12.50
C LYS A 8 -55.26 30.43 12.47
N GLY A 9 -55.11 29.87 11.28
CA GLY A 9 -54.75 28.47 11.08
C GLY A 9 -53.25 28.37 10.85
N ALA A 10 -52.57 27.65 11.75
CA ALA A 10 -51.17 27.28 11.63
C ALA A 10 -50.94 26.34 10.44
N ARG A 11 -49.92 26.64 9.63
CA ARG A 11 -49.31 25.69 8.69
C ARG A 11 -47.85 26.08 8.49
N SER A 12 -47.03 25.83 9.51
CA SER A 12 -45.57 25.76 9.41
C SER A 12 -45.17 24.41 9.97
N GLY A 13 -44.58 23.57 9.11
CA GLY A 13 -44.18 22.21 9.46
C GLY A 13 -44.44 21.27 8.30
N ASN A 14 -43.45 21.16 7.38
CA ASN A 14 -43.17 19.93 6.62
C ASN A 14 -41.99 20.02 5.64
N ASN A 15 -41.22 21.10 5.61
CA ASN A 15 -40.08 21.21 4.69
C ASN A 15 -38.73 20.78 5.26
N ASN A 16 -38.59 20.61 6.59
CA ASN A 16 -37.29 20.24 7.20
C ASN A 16 -37.02 18.73 7.25
N GLU A 17 -38.03 17.86 7.34
CA GLU A 17 -37.78 16.40 7.37
C GLU A 17 -37.34 15.85 6.01
N LYS A 18 -37.88 16.40 4.91
CA LYS A 18 -37.52 15.95 3.54
C LYS A 18 -36.12 16.38 3.10
N GLN A 19 -35.55 17.42 3.72
CA GLN A 19 -34.19 17.87 3.42
C GLN A 19 -33.16 16.97 4.12
N GLY A 20 -33.38 16.62 5.39
CA GLY A 20 -32.52 15.71 6.14
C GLY A 20 -32.45 14.30 5.54
N GLU A 21 -33.58 13.76 5.07
CA GLU A 21 -33.63 12.43 4.43
C GLU A 21 -32.91 12.39 3.07
N ARG A 22 -32.82 13.53 2.37
CA ARG A 22 -32.12 13.63 1.08
C ARG A 22 -30.61 13.76 1.29
N ASP A 23 -30.19 14.52 2.30
CA ASP A 23 -28.79 14.69 2.68
C ASP A 23 -28.21 13.40 3.30
N GLU A 24 -29.03 12.61 3.99
CA GLU A 24 -28.64 11.28 4.52
C GLU A 24 -28.58 10.21 3.42
N LYS A 25 -29.48 10.27 2.42
CA LYS A 25 -29.42 9.43 1.21
C LYS A 25 -28.25 9.78 0.28
N GLU A 26 -27.81 11.04 0.24
CA GLU A 26 -26.60 11.42 -0.50
C GLU A 26 -25.31 11.04 0.24
N ARG A 27 -25.33 11.00 1.57
CA ARG A 27 -24.22 10.47 2.39
C ARG A 27 -24.03 8.95 2.29
N MET A 28 -25.07 8.21 1.88
CA MET A 28 -25.03 6.76 1.64
C MET A 28 -25.01 6.39 0.14
N LYS A 29 -24.33 7.17 -0.71
CA LYS A 29 -23.98 6.69 -2.06
C LYS A 29 -22.81 5.71 -1.93
N THR A 30 -23.14 4.44 -1.75
CA THR A 30 -22.19 3.33 -1.81
C THR A 30 -21.66 3.24 -3.25
N TRP A 31 -20.37 3.49 -3.42
CA TRP A 31 -19.70 3.38 -4.71
C TRP A 31 -18.90 2.08 -4.70
N THR A 32 -19.49 1.03 -5.26
CA THR A 32 -18.79 -0.22 -5.55
C THR A 32 -18.12 -0.08 -6.92
N SER A 33 -16.79 -0.21 -6.94
CA SER A 33 -16.02 -0.16 -8.18
C SER A 33 -15.38 -1.52 -8.41
N LYS A 34 -15.76 -2.19 -9.50
CA LYS A 34 -15.07 -3.39 -9.96
C LYS A 34 -13.76 -2.94 -10.62
N TYR A 35 -12.63 -3.30 -10.02
CA TYR A 35 -11.33 -3.07 -10.65
C TYR A 35 -11.20 -4.01 -11.85
N THR A 36 -11.15 -3.43 -13.05
CA THR A 36 -10.65 -4.13 -14.23
C THR A 36 -9.19 -3.73 -14.38
N ALA A 37 -8.29 -4.71 -14.37
CA ALA A 37 -6.88 -4.46 -14.66
C ALA A 37 -6.77 -3.84 -16.06
N LYS A 38 -6.63 -2.51 -16.12
CA LYS A 38 -6.17 -1.87 -17.36
C LYS A 38 -4.81 -2.46 -17.65
N VAL A 39 -4.69 -3.10 -18.80
CA VAL A 39 -3.42 -3.56 -19.37
C VAL A 39 -2.41 -2.44 -19.15
N MET A 40 -1.39 -2.69 -18.33
CA MET A 40 -0.36 -1.70 -18.06
C MET A 40 0.22 -1.24 -19.40
N ASP A 41 0.20 0.07 -19.60
CA ASP A 41 0.71 0.70 -20.79
C ASP A 41 2.21 0.39 -20.91
N LYS A 42 2.60 -0.37 -21.95
CA LYS A 42 3.99 -0.73 -22.28
C LYS A 42 4.90 0.48 -22.53
N SER A 43 4.33 1.68 -22.53
CA SER A 43 5.05 2.94 -22.57
C SER A 43 5.81 3.20 -21.25
N ARG A 44 5.27 2.75 -20.11
CA ARG A 44 5.85 3.01 -18.79
C ARG A 44 7.03 2.10 -18.43
N GLU A 45 7.05 0.86 -18.92
CA GLU A 45 8.22 -0.03 -18.81
C GLU A 45 9.42 0.56 -19.59
N ARG A 46 9.17 1.15 -20.76
CA ARG A 46 10.20 1.85 -21.53
C ARG A 46 10.75 3.08 -20.80
N GLU A 47 9.91 3.85 -20.11
CA GLU A 47 10.36 5.01 -19.35
C GLU A 47 11.13 4.65 -18.07
N GLU A 48 10.74 3.59 -17.36
CA GLU A 48 11.45 3.11 -16.16
C GLU A 48 12.81 2.46 -16.50
N GLU A 49 12.93 1.79 -17.66
CA GLU A 49 14.23 1.29 -18.18
C GLU A 49 15.16 2.45 -18.54
N LEU A 50 14.67 3.48 -19.24
CA LEU A 50 15.44 4.68 -19.59
C LEU A 50 15.87 5.51 -18.37
N TRP A 51 15.05 5.53 -17.29
CA TRP A 51 15.38 6.26 -16.06
C TRP A 51 16.51 5.61 -15.25
N ASN A 52 16.60 4.28 -15.25
CA ASN A 52 17.73 3.54 -14.66
C ASN A 52 19.03 3.70 -15.46
N GLU A 53 18.91 4.08 -16.72
CA GLU A 53 20.01 4.18 -17.68
C GLU A 53 20.63 5.58 -17.76
N SER A 54 19.87 6.64 -17.44
CA SER A 54 20.34 8.03 -17.50
C SER A 54 21.41 8.39 -16.45
N ASN A 55 21.65 7.55 -15.44
CA ASN A 55 22.51 7.90 -14.30
C ASN A 55 23.73 6.98 -14.12
N LEU A 56 24.07 6.19 -15.14
CA LEU A 56 25.16 5.22 -15.09
C LEU A 56 26.53 5.86 -14.77
N GLU A 57 26.80 7.04 -15.34
CA GLU A 57 28.03 7.79 -15.11
C GLU A 57 28.14 8.27 -13.66
N GLN A 58 27.04 8.76 -13.06
CA GLN A 58 27.02 9.20 -11.67
C GLN A 58 27.25 8.03 -10.71
N LEU A 59 26.66 6.87 -11.00
CA LEU A 59 26.87 5.66 -10.19
C LEU A 59 28.34 5.21 -10.22
N TYR A 60 29.01 5.32 -11.36
CA TYR A 60 30.43 5.00 -11.48
C TYR A 60 31.31 6.02 -10.75
N GLN A 61 31.07 7.31 -10.94
CA GLN A 61 31.82 8.39 -10.27
C GLN A 61 31.68 8.35 -8.74
N LEU A 62 30.53 7.87 -8.23
CA LEU A 62 30.29 7.66 -6.81
C LEU A 62 30.80 6.31 -6.29
N ASN A 63 31.53 5.53 -7.09
CA ASN A 63 32.02 4.18 -6.77
C ASN A 63 30.90 3.21 -6.32
N MET A 64 29.66 3.42 -6.76
CA MET A 64 28.52 2.58 -6.42
C MET A 64 28.39 1.35 -7.34
N ILE A 65 29.10 1.35 -8.47
CA ILE A 65 29.25 0.24 -9.39
C ILE A 65 30.72 0.04 -9.76
N SER A 66 31.10 -1.20 -10.05
CA SER A 66 32.46 -1.52 -10.47
C SER A 66 32.73 -1.06 -11.92
N THR A 67 34.00 -0.89 -12.28
CA THR A 67 34.40 -0.55 -13.66
C THR A 67 33.89 -1.59 -14.67
N GLU A 68 33.93 -2.88 -14.31
CA GLU A 68 33.45 -3.95 -15.17
C GLU A 68 31.93 -3.88 -15.37
N GLU A 69 31.18 -3.57 -14.31
CA GLU A 69 29.73 -3.42 -14.37
C GLU A 69 29.30 -2.15 -15.14
N TYR A 70 30.05 -1.05 -15.00
CA TYR A 70 29.85 0.17 -15.77
C TYR A 70 30.00 -0.08 -17.28
N GLU A 71 31.07 -0.75 -17.71
CA GLU A 71 31.30 -1.05 -19.13
C GLU A 71 30.22 -1.98 -19.70
N GLN A 72 29.80 -3.01 -18.95
CA GLN A 72 28.72 -3.91 -19.38
C GLN A 72 27.38 -3.18 -19.55
N ARG A 73 27.05 -2.26 -18.65
CA ARG A 73 25.80 -1.48 -18.73
C ARG A 73 25.86 -0.40 -19.81
N LYS A 74 27.03 0.20 -20.03
CA LYS A 74 27.27 1.17 -21.12
C LYS A 74 27.13 0.54 -22.50
N LEU A 75 27.61 -0.68 -22.69
CA LEU A 75 27.43 -1.42 -23.94
C LEU A 75 25.95 -1.69 -24.23
N LYS A 76 25.18 -2.10 -23.21
CA LYS A 76 23.72 -2.28 -23.32
C LYS A 76 22.99 -0.99 -23.67
N LEU A 77 23.44 0.14 -23.11
CA LEU A 77 22.88 1.46 -23.41
C LEU A 77 23.13 1.84 -24.88
N VAL A 78 24.34 1.62 -25.39
CA VAL A 78 24.67 1.86 -26.79
C VAL A 78 23.79 0.99 -27.69
N ASP A 79 23.70 -0.32 -27.42
CA ASP A 79 22.85 -1.24 -28.19
C ASP A 79 21.37 -0.81 -28.21
N HIS A 80 20.87 -0.27 -27.10
CA HIS A 80 19.50 0.23 -26.98
C HIS A 80 19.28 1.52 -27.80
N ILE A 81 20.23 2.47 -27.74
CA ILE A 81 20.14 3.75 -28.46
C ILE A 81 20.35 3.56 -29.97
N THR A 82 21.26 2.68 -30.38
CA THR A 82 21.61 2.48 -31.79
C THR A 82 20.80 1.38 -32.47
N GLY A 83 19.98 0.63 -31.72
CA GLY A 83 19.12 -0.44 -32.25
C GLY A 83 19.89 -1.64 -32.82
N THR A 84 21.20 -1.70 -32.63
CA THR A 84 22.06 -2.78 -33.14
C THR A 84 22.11 -3.92 -32.13
N LYS A 85 21.40 -5.01 -32.40
CA LYS A 85 21.52 -6.24 -31.62
C LYS A 85 22.78 -7.00 -32.02
N ILE A 86 23.89 -6.75 -31.33
CA ILE A 86 25.08 -7.60 -31.47
C ILE A 86 24.82 -8.89 -30.67
N ASN A 87 24.63 -10.00 -31.39
CA ASN A 87 24.50 -11.33 -30.81
C ASN A 87 25.83 -11.76 -30.18
N GLN A 88 26.04 -11.45 -28.90
CA GLN A 88 27.00 -12.21 -28.10
C GLN A 88 26.33 -13.46 -27.58
N SER A 89 26.27 -14.48 -28.45
CA SER A 89 26.03 -15.84 -28.02
C SER A 89 27.14 -16.29 -27.06
N THR A 90 26.74 -16.95 -25.99
CA THR A 90 27.55 -17.78 -25.07
C THR A 90 28.60 -17.07 -24.20
N LYS A 91 28.28 -16.88 -22.92
CA LYS A 91 28.83 -17.66 -21.80
C LYS A 91 28.29 -17.14 -20.47
N ASN A 92 27.35 -17.90 -19.89
CA ASN A 92 27.41 -18.40 -18.52
C ASN A 92 26.03 -18.98 -18.17
N GLN A 93 25.89 -20.26 -18.51
CA GLN A 93 25.03 -21.17 -17.76
C GLN A 93 25.45 -21.09 -16.30
N VAL A 94 24.68 -20.39 -15.49
CA VAL A 94 24.54 -20.73 -14.08
C VAL A 94 23.10 -21.17 -13.94
N HIS A 95 22.92 -22.46 -13.66
CA HIS A 95 21.66 -23.06 -13.25
C HIS A 95 21.02 -22.21 -12.15
N ARG A 96 20.08 -21.36 -12.56
CA ARG A 96 19.12 -20.75 -11.68
C ARG A 96 17.84 -21.56 -11.81
N ASN A 97 17.76 -22.60 -11.00
CA ASN A 97 16.48 -23.22 -10.62
C ASN A 97 15.68 -22.16 -9.85
N PHE A 98 15.05 -21.24 -10.57
CA PHE A 98 14.01 -20.36 -10.06
C PHE A 98 12.76 -20.74 -10.85
N SER A 99 11.90 -21.50 -10.17
CA SER A 99 10.64 -20.98 -9.65
C SER A 99 9.56 -21.09 -10.72
N LYS A 100 8.40 -21.55 -10.27
CA LYS A 100 7.17 -21.69 -11.07
C LYS A 100 6.98 -20.45 -11.96
N PRO A 101 6.40 -20.61 -13.16
CA PRO A 101 6.13 -19.46 -14.04
C PRO A 101 5.45 -18.37 -13.22
N ASN A 102 5.91 -17.12 -13.37
CA ASN A 102 5.29 -15.95 -12.77
C ASN A 102 3.80 -15.93 -13.15
N GLU A 103 2.96 -16.55 -12.33
CA GLU A 103 1.53 -16.28 -12.33
C GLU A 103 1.43 -14.79 -12.08
N LYS A 104 0.92 -14.07 -13.08
CA LYS A 104 0.74 -12.62 -12.98
C LYS A 104 -0.02 -12.34 -11.69
N ARG A 105 0.42 -11.35 -10.93
CA ARG A 105 -0.28 -10.87 -9.72
C ARG A 105 -1.66 -10.37 -10.16
N VAL A 106 -2.68 -11.23 -10.09
CA VAL A 106 -4.05 -10.84 -10.39
C VAL A 106 -4.77 -10.75 -9.06
N LEU A 107 -5.34 -9.57 -8.79
CA LEU A 107 -6.17 -9.30 -7.62
C LEU A 107 -7.40 -10.23 -7.49
N GLY A 108 -7.68 -11.03 -8.53
CA GLY A 108 -8.94 -11.76 -8.64
C GLY A 108 -10.15 -10.82 -8.62
N ASP A 109 -11.30 -11.37 -8.23
CA ASP A 109 -12.56 -10.65 -8.04
C ASP A 109 -12.67 -10.08 -6.60
N ILE A 110 -11.61 -9.48 -6.05
CA ILE A 110 -11.70 -8.85 -4.72
C ILE A 110 -12.46 -7.54 -4.83
N GLU A 111 -13.59 -7.45 -4.13
CA GLU A 111 -14.42 -6.25 -4.08
C GLU A 111 -13.82 -5.21 -3.13
N ILE A 112 -13.64 -3.98 -3.62
CA ILE A 112 -13.18 -2.84 -2.82
C ILE A 112 -14.39 -2.12 -2.26
N ILE A 113 -14.55 -2.16 -0.93
CA ILE A 113 -15.69 -1.59 -0.21
C ILE A 113 -15.19 -0.45 0.69
N LYS A 114 -15.59 0.78 0.36
CA LYS A 114 -15.19 2.00 1.09
C LYS A 114 -16.08 2.34 2.29
N GLU A 115 -16.91 1.39 2.71
CA GLU A 115 -17.82 1.58 3.83
C GLU A 115 -17.11 1.30 5.15
N ILE A 116 -17.51 2.05 6.19
CA ILE A 116 -17.03 1.78 7.55
C ILE A 116 -17.68 0.47 8.01
N PRO A 117 -16.88 -0.55 8.37
CA PRO A 117 -17.44 -1.80 8.89
C PRO A 117 -18.25 -1.56 10.15
N LYS A 118 -19.31 -2.35 10.34
CA LYS A 118 -20.00 -2.44 11.64
C LYS A 118 -19.11 -3.22 12.61
N TRP A 119 -18.20 -2.52 13.29
CA TRP A 119 -17.16 -3.10 14.14
C TRP A 119 -17.71 -3.99 15.26
N GLU A 120 -18.97 -3.81 15.66
CA GLU A 120 -19.67 -4.67 16.62
C GLU A 120 -19.82 -6.11 16.12
N THR A 121 -19.86 -6.30 14.79
CA THR A 121 -20.05 -7.60 14.14
C THR A 121 -18.73 -8.25 13.70
N VAL A 122 -17.65 -7.48 13.64
CA VAL A 122 -16.33 -7.98 13.23
C VAL A 122 -15.70 -8.74 14.39
N ALA A 123 -15.24 -9.97 14.14
CA ALA A 123 -14.61 -10.76 15.20
C ALA A 123 -13.31 -10.11 15.69
N LYS A 124 -13.09 -10.17 17.00
CA LYS A 124 -11.80 -9.85 17.61
C LYS A 124 -10.88 -11.04 17.45
N GLU A 125 -9.66 -10.81 16.99
CA GLU A 125 -8.63 -11.82 16.83
C GLU A 125 -7.35 -11.40 17.57
N ARG A 126 -6.64 -12.39 18.10
CA ARG A 126 -5.33 -12.18 18.71
C ARG A 126 -4.29 -12.09 17.61
N ALA A 127 -3.30 -11.25 17.87
CA ALA A 127 -2.17 -11.06 16.98
C ALA A 127 -0.87 -10.84 17.76
N ILE A 128 0.25 -11.26 17.20
CA ILE A 128 1.58 -10.88 17.66
C ILE A 128 2.01 -9.66 16.87
N CYS A 129 2.26 -8.56 17.56
CA CYS A 129 2.76 -7.32 16.99
C CYS A 129 4.29 -7.31 17.08
N HIS A 130 4.96 -7.26 15.93
CA HIS A 130 6.40 -7.11 15.82
C HIS A 130 6.75 -5.65 15.55
N SER A 131 7.48 -5.05 16.47
CA SER A 131 7.99 -3.68 16.37
C SER A 131 9.48 -3.68 16.11
N CYS A 132 9.92 -2.89 15.14
CA CYS A 132 11.34 -2.67 14.87
C CYS A 132 11.79 -1.29 15.35
N ARG A 133 12.94 -1.24 16.01
CA ARG A 133 13.69 -0.01 16.31
C ARG A 133 15.08 -0.12 15.73
N ILE A 134 15.60 0.97 15.18
CA ILE A 134 16.99 1.05 14.71
C ILE A 134 17.85 1.62 15.82
N VAL A 135 18.74 0.81 16.39
CA VAL A 135 19.71 1.20 17.41
C VAL A 135 21.10 0.94 16.85
N ASP A 136 21.96 1.96 16.81
CA ASP A 136 23.33 1.84 16.29
C ASP A 136 23.44 1.18 14.91
N ASN A 137 22.58 1.61 13.96
CA ASN A 137 22.45 1.03 12.60
C ASN A 137 22.01 -0.44 12.56
N LYS A 138 21.53 -1.01 13.66
CA LYS A 138 21.06 -2.39 13.73
C LYS A 138 19.58 -2.43 14.06
N GLU A 139 18.91 -3.41 13.48
CA GLU A 139 17.51 -3.71 13.76
C GLU A 139 17.38 -4.40 15.13
N VAL A 140 16.57 -3.81 16.01
CA VAL A 140 16.18 -4.41 17.28
C VAL A 140 14.67 -4.65 17.25
N TRP A 141 14.31 -5.92 17.24
CA TRP A 141 12.92 -6.36 17.15
C TRP A 141 12.36 -6.69 18.53
N THR A 142 11.14 -6.22 18.81
CA THR A 142 10.38 -6.56 20.01
C THR A 142 9.00 -7.09 19.63
N GLN A 143 8.46 -7.96 20.46
CA GLN A 143 7.15 -8.59 20.24
C GLN A 143 6.22 -8.30 21.41
N GLU A 144 4.94 -8.15 21.11
CA GLU A 144 3.88 -8.08 22.10
C GLU A 144 2.58 -8.66 21.55
N THR A 145 1.74 -9.21 22.44
CA THR A 145 0.43 -9.72 22.06
C THR A 145 -0.59 -8.59 22.07
N ARG A 146 -1.37 -8.48 20.99
CA ARG A 146 -2.46 -7.50 20.84
C ARG A 146 -3.76 -8.21 20.43
N THR A 147 -4.88 -7.54 20.68
CA THR A 147 -6.18 -7.93 20.11
C THR A 147 -6.55 -6.90 19.03
N VAL A 148 -6.96 -7.38 17.86
CA VAL A 148 -7.29 -6.55 16.69
C VAL A 148 -8.63 -6.96 16.11
N GLN A 149 -9.26 -6.05 15.37
CA GLN A 149 -10.41 -6.32 14.50
C GLN A 149 -10.04 -5.83 13.11
N ILE A 150 -10.00 -6.75 12.16
CA ILE A 150 -9.66 -6.46 10.76
C ILE A 150 -10.96 -6.39 9.96
N SER A 151 -11.13 -5.32 9.19
CA SER A 151 -12.27 -5.19 8.29
C SER A 151 -12.35 -6.41 7.36
N PRO A 152 -13.55 -6.98 7.13
CA PRO A 152 -13.70 -8.13 6.24
C PRO A 152 -13.33 -7.78 4.79
N ASN A 153 -13.52 -6.51 4.41
CA ASN A 153 -13.27 -6.04 3.04
C ASN A 153 -12.18 -4.97 3.02
N PRO A 154 -11.31 -4.96 1.99
CA PRO A 154 -10.41 -3.86 1.74
C PRO A 154 -11.18 -2.62 1.26
N PHE A 155 -10.70 -1.44 1.65
CA PHE A 155 -11.26 -0.16 1.20
C PHE A 155 -10.41 0.51 0.11
N ASP A 156 -9.18 0.02 -0.11
CA ASP A 156 -8.30 0.46 -1.18
C ASP A 156 -7.26 -0.62 -1.54
N HIS A 157 -6.48 -0.40 -2.59
CA HIS A 157 -5.36 -1.26 -2.94
C HIS A 157 -4.24 -0.49 -3.67
N GLY A 158 -3.01 -0.97 -3.51
CA GLY A 158 -1.88 -0.62 -4.34
C GLY A 158 -1.63 -1.65 -5.44
N SER A 159 -0.43 -1.64 -6.01
CA SER A 159 0.02 -2.66 -6.96
C SER A 159 0.37 -3.99 -6.29
N LEU A 160 0.77 -3.98 -5.01
CA LEU A 160 1.26 -5.17 -4.28
C LEU A 160 0.42 -5.54 -3.05
N ARG A 161 -0.36 -4.59 -2.52
CA ARG A 161 -1.02 -4.75 -1.22
C ARG A 161 -2.48 -4.31 -1.29
N LEU A 162 -3.34 -5.04 -0.61
CA LEU A 162 -4.67 -4.59 -0.20
C LEU A 162 -4.56 -3.68 1.02
N VAL A 163 -5.48 -2.72 1.13
CA VAL A 163 -5.56 -1.78 2.24
C VAL A 163 -6.85 -2.04 3.00
N ILE A 164 -6.71 -2.44 4.26
CA ILE A 164 -7.81 -2.90 5.11
C ILE A 164 -7.80 -2.08 6.39
N ALA A 165 -8.97 -1.60 6.82
CA ALA A 165 -9.08 -0.86 8.08
C ALA A 165 -8.84 -1.82 9.26
N ASN A 166 -8.10 -1.35 10.27
CA ASN A 166 -7.88 -2.09 11.51
C ASN A 166 -8.34 -1.26 12.72
N PHE A 167 -9.05 -1.90 13.64
CA PHE A 167 -9.53 -1.31 14.87
C PHE A 167 -9.03 -2.12 16.08
N ALA A 168 -8.19 -1.52 16.92
CA ALA A 168 -7.87 -2.08 18.24
C ALA A 168 -8.78 -1.48 19.33
N VAL A 169 -9.09 -0.17 19.22
CA VAL A 169 -9.95 0.62 20.13
C VAL A 169 -10.57 1.84 19.40
N THR A 170 -9.90 2.32 18.35
CA THR A 170 -10.36 3.31 17.36
C THR A 170 -9.77 2.93 15.99
N PRO A 171 -10.38 3.28 14.84
CA PRO A 171 -9.85 2.93 13.52
C PRO A 171 -8.76 3.95 13.15
N THR A 172 -7.68 3.91 13.91
CA THR A 172 -6.52 4.82 13.78
C THR A 172 -5.43 4.24 12.89
N HIS A 173 -5.56 2.96 12.52
CA HIS A 173 -4.52 2.21 11.83
C HIS A 173 -5.05 1.58 10.55
N VAL A 174 -4.12 1.37 9.63
CA VAL A 174 -4.37 0.73 8.35
C VAL A 174 -3.54 -0.54 8.30
N ALA A 175 -4.21 -1.67 8.11
CA ALA A 175 -3.56 -2.93 7.78
C ALA A 175 -3.33 -3.02 6.28
N LYS A 176 -2.19 -3.62 5.90
CA LYS A 176 -1.88 -3.91 4.51
C LYS A 176 -1.53 -5.38 4.38
N ILE A 177 -2.17 -6.06 3.43
CA ILE A 177 -1.97 -7.50 3.18
C ILE A 177 -1.48 -7.66 1.75
N ALA A 178 -0.54 -8.58 1.50
CA ALA A 178 -0.12 -8.91 0.14
C ALA A 178 -1.31 -9.32 -0.73
N ILE A 179 -1.30 -8.86 -1.98
CA ILE A 179 -2.16 -9.43 -3.02
C ILE A 179 -1.66 -10.82 -3.40
N ASP A 180 -0.34 -11.02 -3.40
CA ASP A 180 0.28 -12.31 -3.69
C ASP A 180 0.06 -13.28 -2.52
N PRO A 181 -0.67 -14.38 -2.72
CA PRO A 181 -0.89 -15.39 -1.69
C PRO A 181 0.39 -16.13 -1.27
N CYS A 182 1.42 -16.10 -2.11
CA CYS A 182 2.71 -16.75 -1.91
C CYS A 182 3.80 -15.78 -1.46
N GLU A 183 3.45 -14.54 -1.11
CA GLU A 183 4.39 -13.57 -0.55
C GLU A 183 5.12 -14.16 0.66
N GLU A 184 6.45 -14.11 0.64
CA GLU A 184 7.24 -14.65 1.75
C GLU A 184 7.06 -13.82 3.01
N TRP A 185 6.88 -14.48 4.14
CA TRP A 185 6.68 -13.82 5.44
C TRP A 185 7.79 -12.79 5.76
N LYS A 186 9.03 -13.08 5.33
CA LYS A 186 10.21 -12.25 5.60
C LYS A 186 10.13 -10.88 4.93
N SER A 187 9.40 -10.75 3.82
CA SER A 187 9.27 -9.47 3.11
C SER A 187 8.54 -8.43 3.97
N TYR A 188 7.55 -8.85 4.78
CA TYR A 188 6.86 -7.95 5.71
C TYR A 188 7.81 -7.32 6.72
N PHE A 189 8.79 -8.08 7.21
CA PHE A 189 9.80 -7.59 8.16
C PHE A 189 10.79 -6.64 7.46
N GLN A 190 11.19 -6.98 6.23
CA GLN A 190 12.05 -6.13 5.42
C GLN A 190 11.38 -4.78 5.09
N ASP A 191 10.09 -4.78 4.75
CA ASP A 191 9.32 -3.56 4.49
C ASP A 191 9.29 -2.64 5.71
N VAL A 192 9.01 -3.20 6.89
CA VAL A 192 8.98 -2.43 8.16
C VAL A 192 10.38 -1.91 8.50
N ALA A 193 11.42 -2.74 8.43
CA ALA A 193 12.80 -2.32 8.69
C ALA A 193 13.24 -1.19 7.75
N MET A 194 12.95 -1.31 6.45
CA MET A 194 13.23 -0.28 5.45
C MET A 194 12.55 1.05 5.82
N GLN A 195 11.29 1.02 6.21
CA GLN A 195 10.57 2.23 6.63
C GLN A 195 11.17 2.85 7.91
N LYS A 196 11.67 2.02 8.85
CA LYS A 196 12.39 2.52 10.04
C LYS A 196 13.73 3.16 9.70
N HIS A 197 14.47 2.60 8.74
CA HIS A 197 15.66 3.26 8.20
C HIS A 197 15.32 4.60 7.52
N ALA A 198 14.25 4.64 6.73
CA ALA A 198 13.78 5.88 6.10
C ALA A 198 13.38 6.95 7.13
N GLN A 199 12.72 6.56 8.22
CA GLN A 199 12.40 7.46 9.34
C GLN A 199 13.65 8.07 9.97
N ARG A 200 14.69 7.27 10.19
CA ARG A 200 15.97 7.80 10.69
C ARG A 200 16.59 8.81 9.72
N PHE A 201 16.60 8.53 8.43
CA PHE A 201 17.10 9.48 7.43
C PHE A 201 16.28 10.77 7.40
N ALA A 202 14.96 10.69 7.57
CA ALA A 202 14.11 11.86 7.72
C ALA A 202 14.49 12.72 8.94
N GLU A 203 14.82 12.10 10.07
CA GLU A 203 15.28 12.81 11.27
C GLU A 203 16.63 13.51 11.05
N GLU A 204 17.58 12.83 10.38
CA GLU A 204 18.87 13.42 10.01
C GLU A 204 18.70 14.58 9.02
N PHE A 205 17.81 14.45 8.03
CA PHE A 205 17.45 15.52 7.11
C PHE A 205 16.85 16.73 7.86
N ASN A 206 15.92 16.48 8.77
CA ASN A 206 15.25 17.53 9.54
C ASN A 206 16.21 18.33 10.45
N LYS A 207 17.31 17.71 10.92
CA LYS A 207 18.35 18.38 11.72
C LYS A 207 19.10 19.45 10.92
N LYS A 208 19.06 19.43 9.59
CA LYS A 208 19.74 20.42 8.72
C LYS A 208 19.00 21.77 8.63
N GLY A 209 17.99 22.02 9.45
CA GLY A 209 17.26 23.30 9.44
C GLY A 209 16.40 23.52 8.20
N VAL A 210 15.89 22.45 7.61
CA VAL A 210 15.09 22.49 6.38
C VAL A 210 13.76 23.23 6.59
N PRO A 211 13.27 24.00 5.58
CA PRO A 211 12.01 24.76 5.71
C PRO A 211 10.78 23.88 5.93
N LYS A 212 10.78 22.66 5.37
CA LYS A 212 9.71 21.68 5.51
C LYS A 212 10.29 20.39 6.05
N LYS A 213 9.90 20.04 7.27
CA LYS A 213 10.27 18.77 7.88
C LYS A 213 9.47 17.63 7.25
N ILE A 214 10.09 16.46 7.17
CA ILE A 214 9.46 15.24 6.68
C ILE A 214 9.44 14.18 7.77
N GLY A 215 8.55 13.20 7.63
CA GLY A 215 8.46 12.08 8.55
C GLY A 215 7.74 10.93 7.87
N PHE A 216 8.01 9.72 8.36
CA PHE A 216 7.33 8.50 7.95
C PHE A 216 6.36 8.09 9.06
N LEU A 217 5.24 7.51 8.65
CA LEU A 217 4.29 6.95 9.60
C LEU A 217 4.92 5.76 10.34
N ASP A 218 4.45 5.51 11.55
CA ASP A 218 4.85 4.30 12.27
C ASP A 218 4.27 3.05 11.60
N CYS A 219 4.97 1.93 11.70
CA CYS A 219 4.62 0.66 11.06
C CYS A 219 5.13 -0.55 11.85
N TRP A 220 4.39 -1.65 11.70
CA TRP A 220 4.57 -2.91 12.44
C TRP A 220 4.15 -4.09 11.57
N VAL A 221 4.65 -5.28 11.92
CA VAL A 221 4.12 -6.53 11.37
C VAL A 221 3.17 -7.15 12.39
N TYR A 222 2.00 -7.61 11.93
CA TYR A 222 1.04 -8.34 12.75
C TYR A 222 0.95 -9.78 12.23
N GLU A 223 1.24 -10.74 13.09
CA GLU A 223 0.96 -12.15 12.87
C GLU A 223 -0.40 -12.50 13.48
N LEU A 224 -1.38 -12.85 12.65
CA LEU A 224 -2.75 -13.13 13.08
C LEU A 224 -2.88 -14.59 13.52
N VAL A 225 -2.53 -14.86 14.78
CA VAL A 225 -2.35 -16.22 15.33
C VAL A 225 -3.62 -17.07 15.38
N ASP A 226 -4.79 -16.44 15.37
CA ASP A 226 -6.07 -17.15 15.38
C ASP A 226 -6.52 -17.60 13.97
N ARG A 227 -5.84 -17.15 12.90
CA ARG A 227 -6.12 -17.59 11.53
C ARG A 227 -5.31 -18.84 11.23
N THR A 228 -5.98 -19.95 10.90
CA THR A 228 -5.27 -21.13 10.38
C THR A 228 -4.68 -20.81 8.99
N PRO A 229 -3.56 -21.44 8.58
CA PRO A 229 -2.95 -21.24 7.27
C PRO A 229 -3.92 -21.47 6.08
N SER A 230 -5.01 -22.21 6.31
CA SER A 230 -6.07 -22.50 5.34
C SER A 230 -7.16 -21.42 5.20
N MET A 231 -7.19 -20.41 6.07
CA MET A 231 -8.26 -19.39 6.12
C MET A 231 -7.89 -18.07 5.41
N LEU A 232 -6.76 -18.01 4.72
CA LEU A 232 -6.39 -16.84 3.91
C LEU A 232 -7.20 -16.71 2.60
N PHE A 233 -7.97 -17.75 2.23
CA PHE A 233 -8.80 -17.77 1.03
C PHE A 233 -10.16 -18.44 1.31
N ARG A 234 -11.06 -17.71 1.95
CA ARG A 234 -12.51 -17.90 1.77
C ARG A 234 -13.20 -16.56 1.70
#